data_AF-A0A737I109-F1
#
_entry.id   AF-A0A737I109-F1
#
_cell.length_a   1.000
_cell.length_b   1.000
_cell.length_c   1.000
_cell.angle_alpha   90.00
_cell.angle_beta   90.00
_cell.angle_gamma   90.00
#
_symmetry.space_group_name_H-M   'P 1'
#
loop_
_entity.id
_entity.type
_entity.pdbx_description
1 polymer ?
#
loop_
_entity_poly.entity_id
_entity_poly.type
_entity_poly.pdbx_seq_one_letter_code
_entity_poly.pdbx_strand_id
1 'polypeptide(L)'
;WGPLFNALPRQTKARINQEIRWFLQNEGRHDARMNEMMSVAIPLDDSDGYRGRTVYARTVLAAFTVLGPYSGRLLDSEKVRCKYEKEYGKEAGNYYFATRSQERLVSAWPEGNILSLINSPAFTHRTAETEARQNVSAVLVGKNINFYVTTRDISAGEELWFDYGPDYRHFESGEELRSAQVKEEPSSPEEG
;
A
#
# COMPACT_ATOMS: atom_id res chain seq x y z
N TRP A 1 13.70 -1.09 -13.63
CA TRP A 1 12.43 -1.78 -13.91
C TRP A 1 12.56 -3.21 -13.42
N GLY A 2 11.54 -3.74 -12.73
CA GLY A 2 11.53 -5.15 -12.29
C GLY A 2 11.20 -6.10 -13.44
N PRO A 3 11.28 -7.44 -13.23
CA PRO A 3 11.05 -8.45 -14.26
C PRO A 3 9.71 -8.27 -15.01
N LEU A 4 8.62 -8.04 -14.28
CA LEU A 4 7.29 -7.75 -14.84
C LEU A 4 7.32 -6.58 -15.84
N PHE A 5 8.02 -5.51 -15.48
CA PHE A 5 8.07 -4.30 -16.29
C PHE A 5 9.07 -4.38 -17.44
N ASN A 6 10.07 -5.25 -17.37
CA ASN A 6 11.10 -5.39 -18.42
C ASN A 6 10.49 -5.89 -19.73
N ALA A 7 9.50 -6.77 -19.67
CA ALA A 7 8.79 -7.31 -20.83
C ALA A 7 7.82 -6.31 -21.50
N LEU A 8 7.50 -5.18 -20.84
CA LEU A 8 6.48 -4.26 -21.36
C LEU A 8 6.93 -3.53 -22.65
N PRO A 9 5.97 -3.26 -23.56
CA PRO A 9 6.20 -2.40 -24.71
C PRO A 9 6.77 -1.04 -24.32
N ARG A 10 7.59 -0.46 -25.20
CA ARG A 10 8.20 0.86 -24.98
C ARG A 10 7.15 1.95 -24.74
N GLN A 11 6.02 1.90 -25.45
CA GLN A 11 4.93 2.84 -25.30
C GLN A 11 4.30 2.79 -23.91
N THR A 12 4.06 1.58 -23.37
CA THR A 12 3.55 1.39 -22.01
C THR A 12 4.52 1.97 -20.98
N LYS A 13 5.82 1.69 -21.11
CA LYS A 13 6.86 2.27 -20.24
C LYS A 13 6.90 3.79 -20.33
N ALA A 14 6.73 4.36 -21.52
CA ALA A 14 6.68 5.81 -21.72
C ALA A 14 5.48 6.45 -21.01
N ARG A 15 4.29 5.84 -21.10
CA ARG A 15 3.09 6.29 -20.39
C ARG A 15 3.29 6.25 -18.87
N ILE A 16 3.78 5.13 -18.32
CA ILE A 16 4.09 5.00 -16.88
C ILE A 16 5.05 6.11 -16.45
N ASN A 17 6.13 6.36 -17.21
CA ASN A 17 7.09 7.41 -16.91
C ASN A 17 6.48 8.82 -16.94
N GLN A 18 5.54 9.08 -17.85
CA GLN A 18 4.84 10.35 -17.92
C GLN A 18 3.96 10.58 -16.69
N GLU A 19 3.23 9.56 -16.24
CA GLU A 19 2.41 9.63 -15.03
C GLU A 19 3.27 9.79 -13.77
N ILE A 20 4.39 9.06 -13.67
CA ILE A 20 5.38 9.24 -12.59
C ILE A 20 5.91 10.67 -12.56
N ARG A 21 6.30 11.23 -13.73
CA ARG A 21 6.77 12.62 -13.81
C ARG A 21 5.70 13.61 -13.36
N TRP A 22 4.45 13.36 -13.71
CA TRP A 22 3.34 14.19 -13.24
C TRP A 22 3.29 14.20 -11.71
N PHE A 23 3.36 13.04 -11.05
CA PHE A 23 3.40 12.97 -9.57
C PHE A 23 4.63 13.67 -8.99
N LEU A 24 5.79 13.62 -9.65
CA LEU A 24 6.98 14.29 -9.15
C LEU A 24 6.95 15.82 -9.31
N GLN A 25 6.06 16.35 -10.18
CA GLN A 25 6.01 17.77 -10.52
C GLN A 25 4.77 18.49 -9.94
N ASN A 26 3.74 17.76 -9.51
CA ASN A 26 2.43 18.32 -9.15
C ASN A 26 2.12 18.11 -7.66
N GLU A 27 3.03 18.59 -6.80
CA GLU A 27 2.84 18.58 -5.35
C GLU A 27 1.53 19.24 -4.93
N GLY A 28 0.93 18.77 -3.82
CA GLY A 28 -0.35 19.26 -3.31
C GLY A 28 -1.60 18.77 -4.05
N ARG A 29 -1.45 18.01 -5.16
CA ARG A 29 -2.58 17.43 -5.90
C ARG A 29 -2.69 15.91 -5.82
N HIS A 30 -1.81 15.27 -5.05
CA HIS A 30 -1.71 13.82 -4.99
C HIS A 30 -2.95 13.20 -4.34
N ASP A 31 -3.39 13.72 -3.20
CA ASP A 31 -4.52 13.15 -2.47
C ASP A 31 -5.82 13.25 -3.26
N ALA A 32 -6.07 14.38 -3.94
CA ALA A 32 -7.24 14.53 -4.80
C ALA A 32 -7.28 13.47 -5.90
N ARG A 33 -6.16 13.30 -6.62
CA ARG A 33 -6.05 12.28 -7.68
C ARG A 33 -6.17 10.87 -7.13
N MET A 34 -5.57 10.59 -5.97
CA MET A 34 -5.69 9.29 -5.32
C MET A 34 -7.15 9.01 -4.92
N ASN A 35 -7.83 9.97 -4.30
CA ASN A 35 -9.23 9.85 -3.89
C ASN A 35 -10.22 9.75 -5.08
N GLU A 36 -9.86 10.26 -6.25
CA GLU A 36 -10.61 10.01 -7.49
C GLU A 36 -10.49 8.55 -7.94
N MET A 37 -9.31 7.95 -7.79
CA MET A 37 -9.02 6.58 -8.25
C MET A 37 -9.45 5.50 -7.26
N MET A 38 -9.40 5.76 -5.96
CA MET A 38 -9.49 4.74 -4.92
C MET A 38 -10.14 5.24 -3.63
N SER A 39 -10.71 4.31 -2.89
CA SER A 39 -11.39 4.53 -1.61
C SER A 39 -10.94 3.53 -0.57
N VAL A 40 -11.09 3.88 0.70
CA VAL A 40 -10.79 3.01 1.82
C VAL A 40 -12.08 2.51 2.46
N ALA A 41 -12.17 1.21 2.72
CA ALA A 41 -13.25 0.62 3.50
C ALA A 41 -12.74 -0.55 4.34
N ILE A 42 -13.49 -0.97 5.35
CA ILE A 42 -13.26 -2.24 6.05
C ILE A 42 -14.09 -3.30 5.29
N PRO A 43 -13.48 -4.42 4.85
CA PRO A 43 -14.20 -5.52 4.24
C PRO A 43 -15.33 -6.03 5.13
N LEU A 44 -16.47 -6.37 4.55
CA LEU A 44 -17.54 -7.05 5.28
C LEU A 44 -17.30 -8.56 5.37
N ASP A 45 -16.46 -9.11 4.49
CA ASP A 45 -16.04 -10.50 4.43
C ASP A 45 -14.60 -10.69 4.98
N ASP A 46 -14.52 -11.28 6.17
CA ASP A 46 -13.26 -11.66 6.82
C ASP A 46 -12.90 -13.13 6.53
N SER A 47 -13.28 -13.69 5.38
CA SER A 47 -12.99 -15.10 5.05
C SER A 47 -11.48 -15.41 5.06
N ASP A 48 -10.65 -14.41 4.74
CA ASP A 48 -9.19 -14.47 4.78
C ASP A 48 -8.59 -14.01 6.13
N GLY A 49 -9.45 -13.74 7.12
CA GLY A 49 -9.11 -13.07 8.38
C GLY A 49 -9.34 -11.56 8.34
N TYR A 50 -9.44 -10.96 9.52
CA TYR A 50 -9.61 -9.52 9.65
C TYR A 50 -8.32 -8.78 9.26
N ARG A 51 -8.39 -7.98 8.20
CA ARG A 51 -7.25 -7.23 7.64
C ARG A 51 -7.34 -5.72 7.85
N GLY A 52 -8.27 -5.28 8.69
CA GLY A 52 -8.53 -3.87 8.93
C GLY A 52 -9.01 -3.14 7.68
N ARG A 53 -8.62 -1.87 7.56
CA ARG A 53 -8.95 -1.04 6.40
C ARG A 53 -8.17 -1.53 5.17
N THR A 54 -8.85 -1.59 4.04
CA THR A 54 -8.26 -1.92 2.75
C THR A 54 -8.63 -0.87 1.70
N VAL A 55 -8.01 -0.96 0.53
CA VAL A 55 -8.19 -0.01 -0.57
C VAL A 55 -8.91 -0.68 -1.74
N TYR A 56 -9.96 -0.01 -2.23
CA TYR A 56 -10.75 -0.43 -3.38
C TYR A 56 -10.63 0.58 -4.52
N ALA A 57 -10.68 0.12 -5.76
CA ALA A 57 -10.78 0.98 -6.92
C ALA A 57 -12.15 1.67 -6.95
N ARG A 58 -12.19 3.01 -7.07
CA ARG A 58 -13.44 3.78 -7.24
C ARG A 58 -13.93 3.83 -8.67
N THR A 59 -13.01 3.68 -9.61
CA THR A 59 -13.24 3.70 -11.05
C THR A 59 -12.55 2.50 -11.68
N VAL A 60 -12.79 2.27 -12.97
CA VAL A 60 -12.02 1.29 -13.74
C VAL A 60 -10.59 1.80 -13.85
N LEU A 61 -9.62 0.98 -13.43
CA LEU A 61 -8.19 1.27 -13.55
C LEU A 61 -7.61 0.35 -14.62
N ALA A 62 -7.14 0.93 -15.72
CA ALA A 62 -6.49 0.16 -16.77
C ALA A 62 -5.18 -0.47 -16.27
N ALA A 63 -4.72 -1.53 -16.93
CA ALA A 63 -3.41 -2.11 -16.69
C ALA A 63 -2.31 -1.05 -16.76
N PHE A 64 -1.39 -1.11 -15.80
CA PHE A 64 -0.28 -0.17 -15.67
C PHE A 64 -0.70 1.28 -15.42
N THR A 65 -1.80 1.49 -14.71
CA THR A 65 -2.18 2.80 -14.13
C THR A 65 -1.27 3.09 -12.95
N VAL A 66 -0.69 4.30 -12.88
CA VAL A 66 0.14 4.71 -11.74
C VAL A 66 -0.76 5.23 -10.63
N LEU A 67 -0.81 4.51 -9.51
CA LEU A 67 -1.60 4.87 -8.33
C LEU A 67 -0.95 6.02 -7.55
N GLY A 68 0.39 6.06 -7.55
CA GLY A 68 1.20 7.13 -6.98
C GLY A 68 2.36 6.62 -6.13
N PRO A 69 3.12 7.53 -5.51
CA PRO A 69 4.26 7.16 -4.67
C PRO A 69 3.77 6.68 -3.30
N TYR A 70 4.31 5.56 -2.82
CA TYR A 70 4.19 5.16 -1.43
C TYR A 70 4.96 6.17 -0.58
N SER A 71 4.24 6.91 0.26
CA SER A 71 4.77 8.07 0.98
C SER A 71 4.80 7.83 2.49
N GLY A 72 5.79 8.45 3.12
CA GLY A 72 5.99 8.39 4.56
C GLY A 72 7.39 8.88 4.94
N ARG A 73 7.81 8.60 6.17
CA ARG A 73 9.11 8.99 6.69
C ARG A 73 10.22 8.13 6.09
N LEU A 74 11.25 8.78 5.55
CA LEU A 74 12.46 8.10 5.12
C LEU A 74 13.31 7.71 6.35
N LEU A 75 13.55 6.42 6.51
CA LEU A 75 14.50 5.85 7.46
C LEU A 75 15.78 5.53 6.69
N ASP A 76 16.73 6.47 6.72
CA ASP A 76 17.91 6.46 5.85
C ASP A 76 19.10 5.66 6.39
N SER A 77 18.97 5.13 7.61
CA SER A 77 20.00 4.38 8.31
C SER A 77 19.39 3.53 9.42
N GLU A 78 20.10 2.47 9.81
CA GLU A 78 19.70 1.64 10.95
C GLU A 78 19.57 2.46 12.24
N LYS A 79 20.46 3.44 12.46
CA LYS A 79 20.38 4.33 13.63
C LYS A 79 19.06 5.12 13.66
N VAL A 80 18.59 5.60 12.52
CA VAL A 80 17.31 6.31 12.41
C VAL A 80 16.15 5.34 12.63
N ARG A 81 16.20 4.15 12.02
CA ARG A 81 15.20 3.09 12.26
C ARG A 81 15.10 2.71 13.74
N CYS A 82 16.22 2.44 14.41
CA CYS A 82 16.22 2.05 15.82
C CYS A 82 15.70 3.16 16.75
N LYS A 83 15.89 4.44 16.41
CA LYS A 83 15.28 5.55 17.15
C LYS A 83 13.78 5.60 16.91
N TYR A 84 13.37 5.43 15.67
CA TYR A 84 11.99 5.43 15.25
C TYR A 84 11.18 4.27 15.89
N GLU A 85 11.73 3.06 15.98
CA GLU A 85 11.11 1.92 16.67
C GLU A 85 11.02 2.10 18.19
N LYS A 86 11.90 2.90 18.79
CA LYS A 86 11.77 3.29 20.22
C LYS A 86 10.62 4.27 20.44
N GLU A 87 10.30 5.07 19.43
CA GLU A 87 9.26 6.10 19.49
C GLU A 87 7.89 5.50 19.17
N TYR A 88 7.80 4.66 18.13
CA TYR A 88 6.53 4.16 17.58
C TYR A 88 6.28 2.66 17.79
N GLY A 89 7.21 1.95 18.44
CA GLY A 89 7.13 0.50 18.59
C GLY A 89 7.62 -0.27 17.36
N LYS A 90 7.64 -1.60 17.46
CA LYS A 90 8.07 -2.49 16.38
C LYS A 90 6.97 -2.71 15.33
N GLU A 91 5.73 -2.44 15.71
CA GLU A 91 4.52 -2.56 14.89
C GLU A 91 4.58 -1.62 13.67
N ALA A 92 5.31 -0.50 13.78
CA ALA A 92 5.59 0.38 12.65
C ALA A 92 6.30 -0.35 11.48
N GLY A 93 6.93 -1.49 11.76
CA GLY A 93 7.49 -2.41 10.78
C GLY A 93 6.49 -2.93 9.74
N ASN A 94 5.20 -2.99 10.06
CA ASN A 94 4.12 -3.33 9.12
C ASN A 94 4.04 -2.38 7.92
N TYR A 95 4.57 -1.16 8.07
CA TYR A 95 4.49 -0.08 7.10
C TYR A 95 5.83 0.23 6.44
N TYR A 96 6.85 -0.60 6.67
CA TYR A 96 8.16 -0.44 6.05
C TYR A 96 8.15 -0.93 4.62
N PHE A 97 8.66 -0.09 3.73
CA PHE A 97 8.91 -0.44 2.35
C PHE A 97 10.38 -0.22 2.01
N ALA A 98 11.06 -1.31 1.68
CA ALA A 98 12.42 -1.28 1.16
C ALA A 98 12.52 -0.41 -0.09
N THR A 99 13.62 0.35 -0.16
CA THR A 99 13.97 1.16 -1.32
C THR A 99 15.00 0.43 -2.19
N ARG A 100 15.34 1.01 -3.35
CA ARG A 100 16.40 0.46 -4.22
C ARG A 100 17.76 0.39 -3.52
N SER A 101 18.01 1.26 -2.54
CA SER A 101 19.25 1.27 -1.77
C SER A 101 19.40 0.08 -0.82
N GLN A 102 18.31 -0.65 -0.55
CA GLN A 102 18.18 -1.74 0.44
C GLN A 102 18.50 -1.38 1.90
N GLU A 103 19.45 -0.49 2.16
CA GLU A 103 19.80 0.06 3.48
C GLU A 103 18.82 1.13 3.97
N ARG A 104 17.94 1.61 3.07
CA ARG A 104 16.97 2.67 3.35
C ARG A 104 15.56 2.15 3.20
N LEU A 105 14.69 2.56 4.11
CA LEU A 105 13.28 2.19 4.15
C LEU A 105 12.41 3.46 4.12
N VAL A 106 11.21 3.37 3.56
CA VAL A 106 10.15 4.35 3.80
C VAL A 106 9.16 3.74 4.78
N SER A 107 8.86 4.42 5.88
CA SER A 107 7.80 4.03 6.81
C SER A 107 6.58 4.91 6.59
N ALA A 108 5.44 4.30 6.30
CA ALA A 108 4.16 5.01 6.20
C ALA A 108 3.43 5.15 7.55
N TRP A 109 4.09 4.84 8.67
CA TRP A 109 3.55 5.07 10.00
C TRP A 109 4.10 6.38 10.61
N PRO A 110 3.31 7.14 11.41
CA PRO A 110 1.86 7.20 11.37
C PRO A 110 1.33 8.08 10.19
N GLU A 111 2.22 8.71 9.41
CA GLU A 111 1.88 9.78 8.45
C GLU A 111 1.90 9.34 6.97
N GLY A 112 1.51 8.09 6.72
CA GLY A 112 1.40 7.52 5.38
C GLY A 112 0.27 8.09 4.55
N ASN A 113 0.33 7.90 3.23
CA ASN A 113 -0.82 8.12 2.36
C ASN A 113 -1.67 6.84 2.21
N ILE A 114 -2.81 6.95 1.51
CA ILE A 114 -3.77 5.85 1.30
C ILE A 114 -3.14 4.53 0.80
N LEU A 115 -2.01 4.59 0.10
CA LEU A 115 -1.33 3.41 -0.42
C LEU A 115 -0.77 2.50 0.68
N SER A 116 -0.58 3.01 1.90
CA SER A 116 -0.16 2.21 3.05
C SER A 116 -1.23 1.25 3.58
N LEU A 117 -2.47 1.38 3.10
CA LEU A 117 -3.60 0.54 3.46
C LEU A 117 -3.89 -0.55 2.42
N ILE A 118 -3.10 -0.63 1.34
CA ILE A 118 -3.20 -1.74 0.38
C ILE A 118 -2.71 -3.00 1.08
N ASN A 119 -3.55 -4.02 1.20
CA ASN A 119 -3.18 -5.22 1.94
C ASN A 119 -2.40 -6.22 1.09
N SER A 120 -1.70 -7.11 1.79
CA SER A 120 -1.15 -8.34 1.19
C SER A 120 -2.27 -9.33 0.92
N PRO A 121 -2.35 -9.94 -0.27
CA PRO A 121 -3.32 -11.01 -0.51
C PRO A 121 -2.94 -12.29 0.27
N ALA A 122 -1.70 -12.43 0.71
CA ALA A 122 -1.21 -13.53 1.54
C ALA A 122 -1.16 -13.11 3.02
N PHE A 123 -2.32 -12.87 3.63
CA PHE A 123 -2.44 -12.38 5.01
C PHE A 123 -2.14 -13.46 6.06
N THR A 124 -2.72 -14.66 5.92
CA THR A 124 -2.52 -15.80 6.83
C THR A 124 -1.49 -16.78 6.29
N HIS A 125 -1.73 -17.25 5.05
CA HIS A 125 -0.89 -18.24 4.39
C HIS A 125 -0.65 -17.84 2.93
N ARG A 126 0.62 -17.90 2.52
CA ARG A 126 1.01 -17.74 1.13
C ARG A 126 0.69 -19.01 0.36
N THR A 127 -0.28 -18.91 -0.54
CA THR A 127 -0.68 -19.94 -1.49
C THR A 127 -0.61 -19.40 -2.92
N ALA A 128 -0.55 -20.28 -3.92
CA ALA A 128 -0.57 -19.87 -5.32
C ALA A 128 -1.84 -19.06 -5.68
N GLU A 129 -2.97 -19.36 -5.04
CA GLU A 129 -4.23 -18.63 -5.23
C GLU A 129 -4.16 -17.21 -4.64
N THR A 130 -3.62 -17.05 -3.43
CA THR A 130 -3.41 -15.72 -2.83
C THR A 130 -2.43 -14.89 -3.64
N GLU A 131 -1.34 -15.48 -4.14
CA GLU A 131 -0.38 -14.77 -4.99
C GLU A 131 -1.02 -14.31 -6.32
N ALA A 132 -1.89 -15.14 -6.90
CA ALA A 132 -2.60 -14.81 -8.14
C ALA A 132 -3.57 -13.62 -8.00
N ARG A 133 -4.01 -13.29 -6.77
CA ARG A 133 -4.86 -12.11 -6.51
C ARG A 133 -4.12 -10.79 -6.61
N GLN A 134 -2.78 -10.79 -6.55
CA GLN A 134 -1.98 -9.59 -6.66
C GLN A 134 -2.30 -8.84 -7.96
N ASN A 135 -2.80 -7.60 -7.81
CA ASN A 135 -3.15 -6.73 -8.92
C ASN A 135 -2.39 -5.38 -8.88
N VAL A 136 -1.54 -5.17 -7.88
CA VAL A 136 -0.62 -4.03 -7.76
C VAL A 136 0.83 -4.52 -7.70
N SER A 137 1.72 -3.79 -8.36
CA SER A 137 3.17 -3.97 -8.28
C SER A 137 3.86 -2.61 -8.09
N ALA A 138 5.17 -2.63 -7.85
CA ALA A 138 5.95 -1.44 -7.55
C ALA A 138 7.02 -1.15 -8.60
N VAL A 139 7.14 0.13 -8.95
CA VAL A 139 8.22 0.68 -9.77
C VAL A 139 9.11 1.55 -8.88
N LEU A 140 10.37 1.16 -8.78
CA LEU A 140 11.40 1.94 -8.09
C LEU A 140 11.85 3.13 -8.94
N VAL A 141 11.75 4.34 -8.40
CA VAL A 141 12.17 5.59 -9.03
C VAL A 141 13.26 6.25 -8.19
N GLY A 142 14.38 6.60 -8.82
CA GLY A 142 15.56 7.09 -8.12
C GLY A 142 16.10 6.07 -7.11
N LYS A 143 16.54 6.57 -5.94
CA LYS A 143 17.08 5.74 -4.86
C LYS A 143 16.02 5.29 -3.85
N ASN A 144 15.00 6.13 -3.60
CA ASN A 144 14.16 6.03 -2.41
C ASN A 144 12.65 5.88 -2.68
N ILE A 145 12.18 6.04 -3.92
CA ILE A 145 10.74 6.20 -4.18
C ILE A 145 10.17 4.92 -4.78
N ASN A 146 9.13 4.39 -4.15
CA ASN A 146 8.32 3.29 -4.67
C ASN A 146 7.03 3.86 -5.24
N PHE A 147 6.75 3.61 -6.52
CA PHE A 147 5.47 3.93 -7.14
C PHE A 147 4.64 2.67 -7.29
N TYR A 148 3.40 2.69 -6.81
CA TYR A 148 2.46 1.61 -7.08
C TYR A 148 1.79 1.77 -8.45
N VAL A 149 1.68 0.63 -9.13
CA VAL A 149 1.20 0.52 -10.49
C VAL A 149 0.35 -0.74 -10.61
N THR A 150 -0.82 -0.64 -11.25
CA THR A 150 -1.67 -1.82 -11.50
C THR A 150 -0.98 -2.80 -12.46
N THR A 151 -1.21 -4.10 -12.30
CA THR A 151 -0.60 -5.14 -13.16
C THR A 151 -1.54 -5.62 -14.26
N ARG A 152 -2.84 -5.36 -14.11
CA ARG A 152 -3.92 -5.67 -15.05
C ARG A 152 -5.03 -4.64 -14.95
N ASP A 153 -6.06 -4.77 -15.78
CA ASP A 153 -7.29 -4.01 -15.62
C ASP A 153 -7.98 -4.40 -14.30
N ILE A 154 -8.49 -3.40 -13.59
CA ILE A 154 -9.16 -3.53 -12.29
C ILE A 154 -10.52 -2.85 -12.40
N SER A 155 -11.57 -3.57 -12.01
CA SER A 155 -12.94 -3.06 -12.06
C SER A 155 -13.22 -2.09 -10.90
N ALA A 156 -14.17 -1.18 -11.07
CA ALA A 156 -14.66 -0.38 -9.96
C ALA A 156 -15.25 -1.31 -8.87
N GLY A 157 -14.93 -1.01 -7.61
CA GLY A 157 -15.30 -1.82 -6.44
C GLY A 157 -14.34 -2.99 -6.15
N GLU A 158 -13.35 -3.25 -7.00
CA GLU A 158 -12.38 -4.32 -6.77
C GLU A 158 -11.28 -3.89 -5.79
N GLU A 159 -10.89 -4.80 -4.89
CA GLU A 159 -9.84 -4.57 -3.87
C GLU A 159 -8.45 -4.57 -4.51
N LEU A 160 -7.59 -3.68 -4.05
CA LEU A 160 -6.19 -3.57 -4.46
C LEU A 160 -5.31 -4.42 -3.56
N TRP A 161 -4.42 -5.20 -4.18
CA TRP A 161 -3.58 -6.18 -3.52
C TRP A 161 -2.13 -6.03 -3.94
N PHE A 162 -1.26 -5.85 -2.96
CA PHE A 162 0.19 -5.78 -3.16
C PHE A 162 0.89 -6.86 -2.35
N ASP A 163 1.64 -7.73 -3.02
CA ASP A 163 2.47 -8.70 -2.33
C ASP A 163 3.75 -8.05 -1.79
N TYR A 164 3.84 -7.95 -0.46
CA TYR A 164 5.01 -7.41 0.25
C TYR A 164 6.21 -8.37 0.30
N GLY A 165 6.06 -9.58 -0.25
CA GLY A 165 7.11 -10.59 -0.33
C GLY A 165 7.13 -11.56 0.85
N PRO A 166 8.00 -12.58 0.79
CA PRO A 166 8.02 -13.68 1.76
C PRO A 166 8.50 -13.26 3.15
N ASP A 167 9.24 -12.15 3.25
CA ASP A 167 9.77 -11.64 4.53
C ASP A 167 8.75 -10.77 5.29
N TYR A 168 7.65 -10.40 4.64
CA TYR A 168 6.58 -9.66 5.28
C TYR A 168 5.85 -10.54 6.29
N ARG A 169 5.80 -10.07 7.55
CA ARG A 169 5.02 -10.67 8.62
C ARG A 169 4.09 -9.61 9.16
N HIS A 170 2.79 -9.84 9.04
CA HIS A 170 1.82 -9.00 9.69
C HIS A 170 1.98 -9.17 11.21
N PHE A 171 2.34 -8.08 11.92
CA PHE A 171 2.74 -8.16 13.32
C PHE A 171 1.59 -8.43 14.30
N GLU A 172 0.33 -8.25 13.89
CA GLU A 172 -0.84 -8.54 14.74
C GLU A 172 -1.79 -9.51 14.04
N SER A 173 -2.39 -10.42 14.80
CA SER A 173 -3.46 -11.24 14.24
C SER A 173 -4.69 -10.34 14.00
N GLY A 174 -5.39 -10.54 12.88
CA GLY A 174 -6.60 -9.78 12.58
C GLY A 174 -7.64 -9.75 13.72
N GLU A 175 -7.74 -10.85 14.47
CA GLU A 175 -8.69 -11.01 15.57
C GLU A 175 -8.40 -10.06 16.74
N GLU A 176 -7.13 -9.74 17.00
CA GLU A 176 -6.70 -8.77 18.02
C GLU A 176 -7.06 -7.34 17.61
N LEU A 177 -6.87 -6.99 16.33
CA LEU A 177 -7.25 -5.68 15.78
C LEU A 177 -8.76 -5.43 15.82
N ARG A 178 -9.57 -6.45 15.49
CA ARG A 178 -11.04 -6.36 15.56
C ARG A 178 -11.51 -6.11 17.00
N SER A 179 -10.88 -6.77 17.98
CA SER A 179 -11.20 -6.61 19.40
C SER A 179 -10.82 -5.23 19.95
N ALA A 180 -9.75 -4.62 19.43
CA ALA A 180 -9.33 -3.27 19.78
C ALA A 180 -10.26 -2.20 19.19
N GLN A 181 -10.66 -2.32 17.92
CA GLN A 181 -11.54 -1.33 17.28
C GLN A 181 -12.97 -1.34 17.83
N VAL A 182 -13.53 -2.51 18.17
CA VAL A 182 -14.87 -2.60 18.80
C VAL A 182 -14.90 -1.89 20.17
N LYS A 183 -13.75 -1.75 20.85
CA LYS A 183 -13.67 -0.99 22.10
C LYS A 183 -13.62 0.53 21.90
N GLU A 184 -13.34 1.01 20.68
CA GLU A 184 -13.13 2.44 20.41
C GLU A 184 -14.30 3.14 19.70
N GLU A 185 -15.42 2.47 19.40
CA GLU A 185 -16.64 3.18 18.97
C GLU A 185 -17.34 3.80 20.20
N PRO A 186 -17.34 5.14 20.38
CA PRO A 186 -18.20 5.75 21.37
C PRO A 186 -19.66 5.56 20.94
N SER A 187 -20.44 4.94 21.80
CA SER A 187 -21.91 4.90 21.69
C SER A 187 -22.42 6.32 21.42
N SER A 188 -23.14 6.50 20.30
CA SER A 188 -23.78 7.76 19.96
C SER A 188 -24.64 8.24 21.15
N PRO A 189 -24.65 9.54 21.47
CA PRO A 189 -25.49 10.04 22.56
C PRO A 189 -26.96 9.79 22.21
N GLU A 190 -27.68 9.13 23.11
CA GLU A 190 -29.13 9.02 23.03
C GLU A 190 -29.73 10.43 23.01
N GLU A 191 -30.52 10.74 21.99
CA GLU A 191 -31.32 11.97 21.94
C GLU A 191 -32.37 11.92 23.06
N GLY A 192 -32.24 12.84 24.02
CA GLY A 192 -33.22 13.09 25.08
C GLY A 192 -34.06 14.34 24.81
#